data_AF-A0A966D2Y9-F1
#
_entry.id   AF-A0A966D2Y9-F1
#
_cell.length_a   1.000
_cell.length_b   1.000
_cell.length_c   1.000
_cell.angle_alpha   90.00
_cell.angle_beta   90.00
_cell.angle_gamma   90.00
#
_symmetry.space_group_name_H-M   'P 1'
#
loop_
_entity.id
_entity.type
_entity.pdbx_description
1 polymer ?
#
loop_
_entity_poly.entity_id
_entity_poly.type
_entity_poly.pdbx_seq_one_letter_code
_entity_poly.pdbx_strand_id
1 'polypeptide(L)'
;MNQNISDNKTIELRNGQLQVVMDQPGNGYRGSRFDWSGFIRQIRYKDNAPLCAPESLVPGLGSGGEGLCSEFGLNHLPAYEACAVGELFPKIGVGWLRRVDVGPRRIIFDYPIEIPADIRTEDLDDEGQPGIRLVSRLPEYHGLSCVSTRTVRLAGNRLIMEIQLENTGSQVIELDEYCHNFLSLDRIGNQGDYDLRLGFDYQGVIQPRGECAIDGRLIRRHADMKGEFYFQLRPAAGQAEPDFIWQLIRQPDGLVMSDVSRLE
;
A
#
# COMPACT_ATOMS: atom_id res chain seq x y z
N MET A 1 -8.15 -30.31 -17.54
CA MET A 1 -9.12 -29.29 -17.97
C MET A 1 -8.40 -27.97 -17.93
N ASN A 2 -7.97 -27.49 -19.09
CA ASN A 2 -7.33 -26.18 -19.22
C ASN A 2 -8.43 -25.11 -19.09
N GLN A 3 -8.44 -24.39 -17.98
CA GLN A 3 -9.23 -23.16 -17.91
C GLN A 3 -8.40 -22.01 -18.48
N ASN A 4 -9.02 -21.29 -19.40
CA ASN A 4 -8.53 -20.08 -20.02
C ASN A 4 -8.04 -19.10 -18.96
N ILE A 5 -6.72 -18.88 -18.91
CA ILE A 5 -6.17 -17.69 -18.26
C ILE A 5 -6.50 -16.55 -19.22
N SER A 6 -7.53 -15.77 -18.89
CA SER A 6 -7.79 -14.51 -19.59
C SER A 6 -6.55 -13.62 -19.48
N ASP A 7 -6.11 -13.01 -20.59
CA ASP A 7 -5.08 -11.96 -20.69
C ASP A 7 -5.41 -10.67 -19.91
N ASN A 8 -6.26 -10.75 -18.89
CA ASN A 8 -6.71 -9.62 -18.13
C ASN A 8 -5.59 -9.16 -17.19
N LYS A 9 -5.06 -7.96 -17.42
CA LYS A 9 -3.98 -7.38 -16.61
C LYS A 9 -4.42 -6.97 -15.20
N THR A 10 -5.72 -7.06 -14.93
CA THR A 10 -6.35 -6.55 -13.72
C THR A 10 -7.37 -7.52 -13.16
N ILE A 11 -7.57 -7.43 -11.86
CA ILE A 11 -8.58 -8.15 -11.07
C ILE A 11 -9.62 -7.11 -10.63
N GLU A 12 -10.91 -7.42 -10.78
CA GLU A 12 -11.99 -6.55 -10.34
C GLU A 12 -12.85 -7.21 -9.26
N LEU A 13 -13.00 -6.54 -8.12
CA LEU A 13 -13.96 -6.91 -7.08
C LEU A 13 -15.08 -5.89 -7.05
N ARG A 14 -16.34 -6.33 -6.92
CA ARG A 14 -17.49 -5.42 -6.91
C ARG A 14 -18.65 -5.93 -6.08
N ASN A 15 -19.20 -5.06 -5.24
CA ASN A 15 -20.49 -5.28 -4.58
C ASN A 15 -21.44 -4.09 -4.85
N GLY A 16 -22.59 -4.04 -4.16
CA GLY A 16 -23.58 -2.99 -4.35
C GLY A 16 -23.14 -1.55 -3.99
N GLN A 17 -21.97 -1.35 -3.37
CA GLN A 17 -21.46 -0.03 -2.99
C GLN A 17 -20.04 0.26 -3.47
N LEU A 18 -19.19 -0.76 -3.65
CA LEU A 18 -17.80 -0.60 -4.03
C LEU A 18 -17.48 -1.32 -5.33
N GLN A 19 -16.65 -0.67 -6.15
CA GLN A 19 -15.85 -1.31 -7.20
C GLN A 19 -14.38 -1.08 -6.88
N VAL A 20 -13.60 -2.15 -6.88
CA VAL A 20 -12.15 -2.14 -6.63
C VAL A 20 -11.44 -2.79 -7.81
N VAL A 21 -10.44 -2.10 -8.34
CA VAL A 21 -9.60 -2.58 -9.45
C VAL A 21 -8.18 -2.75 -8.93
N MET A 22 -7.65 -3.95 -9.10
CA MET A 22 -6.34 -4.36 -8.63
C MET A 22 -5.48 -4.81 -9.82
N ASP A 23 -4.17 -4.71 -9.70
CA ASP A 23 -3.28 -5.32 -10.67
C ASP A 23 -3.30 -6.84 -10.53
N GLN A 24 -3.26 -7.55 -11.65
CA GLN A 24 -2.80 -8.93 -11.63
C GLN A 24 -1.31 -8.91 -11.25
N PRO A 25 -0.87 -9.67 -10.23
CA PRO A 25 0.53 -9.64 -9.77
C PRO A 25 1.51 -9.84 -10.93
N GLY A 26 2.55 -9.00 -11.00
CA GLY A 26 3.59 -9.05 -12.05
C GLY A 26 3.16 -8.60 -13.46
N ASN A 27 1.90 -8.20 -13.67
CA ASN A 27 1.40 -7.72 -14.98
C ASN A 27 1.19 -6.19 -15.03
N GLY A 28 0.70 -5.59 -13.95
CA GLY A 28 0.53 -4.15 -13.79
C GLY A 28 1.81 -3.48 -13.27
N TYR A 29 1.86 -3.17 -11.98
CA TYR A 29 3.11 -2.77 -11.32
C TYR A 29 4.13 -3.92 -11.33
N ARG A 30 5.37 -3.60 -11.70
CA ARG A 30 6.48 -4.55 -11.89
C ARG A 30 7.81 -4.06 -11.33
N GLY A 31 7.80 -2.95 -10.60
CA GLY A 31 8.99 -2.40 -9.98
C GLY A 31 9.40 -3.18 -8.73
N SER A 32 10.58 -2.86 -8.20
CA SER A 32 11.15 -3.54 -7.03
C SER A 32 10.75 -2.95 -5.66
N ARG A 33 9.93 -1.89 -5.64
CA ARG A 33 9.58 -1.19 -4.40
C ARG A 33 8.36 -1.78 -3.70
N PHE A 34 7.22 -1.82 -4.41
CA PHE A 34 5.93 -2.19 -3.82
C PHE A 34 5.64 -3.68 -3.96
N ASP A 35 4.97 -4.24 -2.96
CA ASP A 35 4.44 -5.61 -2.99
C ASP A 35 3.49 -5.76 -4.18
N TRP A 36 3.73 -6.76 -5.02
CA TRP A 36 2.89 -7.06 -6.18
C TRP A 36 1.59 -7.75 -5.79
N SER A 37 1.53 -8.33 -4.58
CA SER A 37 0.33 -8.95 -4.04
C SER A 37 -0.60 -7.88 -3.47
N GLY A 38 -1.76 -7.71 -4.10
CA GLY A 38 -2.80 -6.82 -3.61
C GLY A 38 -2.60 -5.33 -3.91
N PHE A 39 -1.87 -5.00 -4.98
CA PHE A 39 -1.72 -3.61 -5.45
C PHE A 39 -3.06 -3.10 -6.02
N ILE A 40 -3.72 -2.18 -5.31
CA ILE A 40 -5.04 -1.66 -5.67
C ILE A 40 -4.89 -0.35 -6.42
N ARG A 41 -5.24 -0.32 -7.71
CA ARG A 41 -5.14 0.89 -8.54
C ARG A 41 -6.26 1.88 -8.27
N GLN A 42 -7.48 1.35 -8.10
CA GLN A 42 -8.66 2.20 -7.97
C GLN A 42 -9.75 1.63 -7.08
N ILE A 43 -10.47 2.56 -6.47
CA ILE A 43 -11.68 2.34 -5.68
C ILE A 43 -12.72 3.34 -6.14
N ARG A 44 -13.94 2.87 -6.40
CA ARG A 44 -15.12 3.70 -6.59
C ARG A 44 -16.14 3.37 -5.53
N TYR A 45 -16.71 4.40 -4.91
CA TYR A 45 -17.81 4.27 -3.97
C TYR A 45 -19.10 4.82 -4.59
N LYS A 46 -20.06 3.93 -4.87
CA LYS A 46 -21.29 4.24 -5.60
C LYS A 46 -20.96 4.97 -6.91
N ASP A 47 -21.66 6.06 -7.20
CA ASP A 47 -21.51 6.86 -8.42
C ASP A 47 -20.41 7.93 -8.32
N ASN A 48 -19.54 7.88 -7.30
CA ASN A 48 -18.44 8.83 -7.16
C ASN A 48 -17.36 8.63 -8.23
N ALA A 49 -16.56 9.68 -8.41
CA ALA A 49 -15.30 9.61 -9.11
C ALA A 49 -14.35 8.56 -8.47
N PRO A 50 -13.35 8.07 -9.23
CA PRO A 50 -12.30 7.23 -8.68
C PRO A 50 -11.59 7.92 -7.50
N LEU A 51 -11.29 7.18 -6.43
CA LEU A 51 -10.82 7.70 -5.14
C LEU A 51 -9.30 7.55 -4.91
N CYS A 52 -8.60 6.90 -5.84
CA CYS A 52 -7.14 6.75 -5.82
C CYS A 52 -6.44 7.72 -6.80
N ALA A 53 -5.13 7.92 -6.62
CA ALA A 53 -4.29 8.66 -7.56
C ALA A 53 -2.91 8.00 -7.70
N PRO A 54 -2.16 8.29 -8.77
CA PRO A 54 -0.74 7.97 -8.84
C PRO A 54 0.06 8.90 -7.91
N GLU A 55 1.23 8.41 -7.48
CA GLU A 55 2.23 9.18 -6.72
C GLU A 55 2.64 10.48 -7.43
N SER A 56 2.71 10.43 -8.76
CA SER A 56 3.01 11.57 -9.61
C SER A 56 2.04 11.67 -10.77
N LEU A 57 1.60 12.89 -11.07
CA LEU A 57 0.80 13.20 -12.25
C LEU A 57 1.65 13.25 -13.54
N VAL A 58 2.97 13.36 -13.39
CA VAL A 58 3.91 13.33 -14.51
C VAL A 58 4.40 11.90 -14.70
N PRO A 59 4.14 11.27 -15.86
CA PRO A 59 4.58 9.91 -16.15
C PRO A 59 6.09 9.74 -15.97
N GLY A 60 6.50 8.64 -15.33
CA GLY A 60 7.90 8.31 -15.11
C GLY A 60 8.57 9.05 -13.94
N LEU A 61 7.89 9.98 -13.27
CA LEU A 61 8.35 10.51 -11.99
C LEU A 61 7.76 9.73 -10.82
N GLY A 62 8.49 9.71 -9.71
CA GLY A 62 8.15 8.93 -8.52
C GLY A 62 8.66 7.49 -8.59
N SER A 63 8.15 6.64 -7.70
CA SER A 63 8.49 5.22 -7.57
C SER A 63 7.44 4.28 -8.19
N GLY A 64 6.43 4.84 -8.84
CA GLY A 64 5.34 4.11 -9.48
C GLY A 64 4.21 3.73 -8.53
N GLY A 65 4.14 4.35 -7.35
CA GLY A 65 3.04 4.14 -6.41
C GLY A 65 1.72 4.66 -6.97
N GLU A 66 0.62 3.95 -6.70
CA GLU A 66 -0.73 4.34 -7.11
C GLU A 66 -1.77 3.65 -6.23
N GLY A 67 -2.82 4.37 -5.86
CA GLY A 67 -3.92 3.81 -5.07
C GLY A 67 -3.47 3.20 -3.76
N LEU A 68 -3.90 1.98 -3.43
CA LEU A 68 -3.46 1.32 -2.20
C LEU A 68 -2.35 0.33 -2.50
N CYS A 69 -1.16 0.62 -1.99
CA CYS A 69 0.00 -0.24 -2.13
C CYS A 69 0.78 -0.26 -0.80
N SER A 70 1.58 -1.30 -0.61
CA SER A 70 2.40 -1.46 0.59
C SER A 70 3.80 -1.95 0.20
N GLU A 71 4.75 -1.79 1.11
CA GLU A 71 6.06 -2.40 0.98
C GLU A 71 6.55 -2.96 2.32
N PHE A 72 7.29 -4.07 2.26
CA PHE A 72 7.97 -4.64 3.43
C PHE A 72 9.43 -4.22 3.47
N GLY A 73 9.86 -3.75 4.63
CA GLY A 73 11.18 -3.23 4.90
C GLY A 73 11.38 -1.87 4.27
N LEU A 74 10.64 -0.84 4.68
CA LEU A 74 11.00 0.54 4.38
C LEU A 74 12.25 0.92 5.17
N ASN A 75 12.27 0.61 6.47
CA ASN A 75 13.39 0.93 7.36
C ASN A 75 14.35 -0.25 7.52
N HIS A 76 13.83 -1.48 7.58
CA HIS A 76 14.60 -2.71 7.78
C HIS A 76 14.34 -3.66 6.62
N LEU A 77 15.22 -3.62 5.62
CA LEU A 77 15.15 -4.58 4.51
C LEU A 77 15.95 -5.83 4.88
N PRO A 78 15.32 -7.02 4.94
CA PRO A 78 15.99 -8.21 5.45
C PRO A 78 17.26 -8.52 4.65
N ALA A 79 18.33 -8.87 5.37
CA ALA A 79 19.63 -9.30 4.84
C ALA A 79 20.37 -8.32 3.90
N TYR A 80 19.84 -7.12 3.61
CA TYR A 80 20.48 -6.19 2.67
C TYR A 80 21.90 -5.79 3.11
N GLU A 81 22.07 -5.46 4.39
CA GLU A 81 23.37 -4.99 4.91
C GLU A 81 24.44 -6.09 4.88
N ALA A 82 24.03 -7.34 5.15
CA ALA A 82 24.92 -8.51 5.17
C ALA A 82 25.19 -9.11 3.77
N CYS A 83 24.33 -8.82 2.79
CA CYS A 83 24.44 -9.30 1.40
C CYS A 83 25.62 -8.65 0.67
N ALA A 84 26.51 -9.42 0.04
CA ALA A 84 27.62 -8.84 -0.74
C ALA A 84 27.14 -8.23 -2.07
N VAL A 85 27.95 -7.38 -2.70
CA VAL A 85 27.64 -6.88 -4.06
C VAL A 85 27.61 -8.05 -5.04
N GLY A 86 26.54 -8.12 -5.84
CA GLY A 86 26.26 -9.20 -6.77
C GLY A 86 25.40 -10.33 -6.19
N GLU A 87 25.29 -10.41 -4.85
CA GLU A 87 24.41 -11.37 -4.20
C GLU A 87 22.95 -10.87 -4.16
N LEU A 88 22.05 -11.76 -3.73
CA LEU A 88 20.63 -11.50 -3.65
C LEU A 88 20.19 -11.19 -2.22
N PHE A 89 19.27 -10.25 -2.09
CA PHE A 89 18.53 -9.97 -0.86
C PHE A 89 17.02 -10.05 -1.12
N PRO A 90 16.21 -10.46 -0.13
CA PRO A 90 14.79 -10.62 -0.33
C PRO A 90 14.02 -9.30 -0.21
N LYS A 91 12.95 -9.18 -0.99
CA LYS A 91 11.88 -8.19 -0.82
C LYS A 91 10.56 -8.94 -0.87
N ILE A 92 9.93 -9.15 0.28
CA ILE A 92 8.66 -9.89 0.37
C ILE A 92 7.62 -9.20 -0.52
N GLY A 93 6.87 -10.00 -1.29
CA GLY A 93 5.90 -9.50 -2.26
C GLY A 93 6.47 -9.13 -3.63
N VAL A 94 7.80 -9.09 -3.77
CA VAL A 94 8.50 -8.73 -5.02
C VAL A 94 9.39 -9.88 -5.51
N GLY A 95 10.23 -10.43 -4.64
CA GLY A 95 11.17 -11.51 -4.96
C GLY A 95 12.58 -11.28 -4.43
N TRP A 96 13.56 -11.91 -5.08
CA TRP A 96 14.99 -11.75 -4.82
C TRP A 96 15.59 -10.66 -5.71
N LEU A 97 16.17 -9.67 -5.07
CA LEU A 97 16.75 -8.48 -5.69
C LEU A 97 18.27 -8.54 -5.62
N ARG A 98 18.96 -8.05 -6.65
CA ARG A 98 20.44 -8.03 -6.67
C ARG A 98 21.01 -6.78 -6.01
N ARG A 99 21.97 -6.94 -5.09
CA ARG A 99 22.76 -5.81 -4.57
C ARG A 99 23.74 -5.34 -5.64
N VAL A 100 23.65 -4.08 -6.04
CA VAL A 100 24.43 -3.52 -7.17
C VAL A 100 25.67 -2.75 -6.74
N ASP A 101 25.75 -2.31 -5.48
CA ASP A 101 26.87 -1.51 -4.96
C ASP A 101 27.00 -1.65 -3.43
N VAL A 102 28.13 -1.16 -2.90
CA VAL A 102 28.46 -1.20 -1.46
C VAL A 102 27.74 -0.14 -0.64
N GLY A 103 26.99 0.76 -1.27
CA GLY A 103 26.31 1.87 -0.61
C GLY A 103 25.14 1.41 0.27
N PRO A 104 24.54 2.36 1.01
CA PRO A 104 23.30 2.11 1.73
C PRO A 104 22.17 1.84 0.75
N ARG A 105 21.12 1.16 1.24
CA ARG A 105 19.92 0.94 0.45
C ARG A 105 19.31 2.26 -0.02
N ARG A 106 18.89 2.29 -1.28
CA ARG A 106 18.21 3.43 -1.90
C ARG A 106 16.73 3.11 -2.08
N ILE A 107 15.84 3.88 -1.44
CA ILE A 107 14.39 3.59 -1.40
C ILE A 107 13.72 3.71 -2.77
N ILE A 108 14.15 4.67 -3.59
CA ILE A 108 13.56 4.95 -4.92
C ILE A 108 14.30 4.20 -6.04
N PHE A 109 15.43 3.54 -5.72
CA PHE A 109 16.19 2.83 -6.75
C PHE A 109 15.49 1.53 -7.14
N ASP A 110 15.31 1.33 -8.45
CA ASP A 110 14.73 0.10 -8.97
C ASP A 110 15.82 -0.98 -9.07
N TYR A 111 15.93 -1.80 -8.04
CA TYR A 111 16.89 -2.89 -7.98
C TYR A 111 16.52 -3.99 -8.98
N PRO A 112 17.50 -4.62 -9.67
CA PRO A 112 17.23 -5.75 -10.55
C PRO A 112 16.56 -6.89 -9.79
N ILE A 113 15.40 -7.34 -10.30
CA ILE A 113 14.65 -8.47 -9.78
C ILE A 113 15.15 -9.73 -10.50
N GLU A 114 15.97 -10.52 -9.83
CA GLU A 114 16.59 -11.72 -10.43
C GLU A 114 15.66 -12.93 -10.34
N ILE A 115 14.95 -13.06 -9.21
CA ILE A 115 13.96 -14.12 -9.01
C ILE A 115 12.67 -13.47 -8.50
N PRO A 116 11.70 -13.18 -9.38
CA PRO A 116 10.41 -12.65 -8.97
C PRO A 116 9.68 -13.59 -8.00
N ALA A 117 8.86 -13.04 -7.11
CA ALA A 117 8.00 -13.84 -6.24
C ALA A 117 6.99 -14.65 -7.07
N ASP A 118 6.77 -15.92 -6.68
CA ASP A 118 5.68 -16.73 -7.25
C ASP A 118 4.38 -16.35 -6.53
N ILE A 119 3.49 -15.65 -7.23
CA ILE A 119 2.23 -15.17 -6.66
C ILE A 119 1.06 -15.87 -7.34
N ARG A 120 0.28 -16.59 -6.54
CA ARG A 120 -0.94 -17.26 -6.98
C ARG A 120 -2.17 -16.53 -6.46
N THR A 121 -3.21 -16.50 -7.29
CA THR A 121 -4.50 -15.91 -6.94
C THR A 121 -5.55 -17.00 -6.84
N GLU A 122 -6.39 -16.93 -5.81
CA GLU A 122 -7.57 -17.78 -5.61
C GLU A 122 -8.79 -16.89 -5.39
N ASP A 123 -9.80 -17.06 -6.24
CA ASP A 123 -11.09 -16.38 -6.05
C ASP A 123 -11.75 -16.91 -4.76
N LEU A 124 -12.19 -15.98 -3.92
CA LEU A 124 -12.92 -16.27 -2.68
C LEU A 124 -14.36 -15.76 -2.74
N ASP A 125 -14.85 -15.45 -3.94
CA ASP A 125 -16.20 -14.97 -4.15
C ASP A 125 -17.20 -15.99 -3.60
N ASP A 126 -17.88 -15.59 -2.53
CA ASP A 126 -18.98 -16.31 -1.90
C ASP A 126 -20.21 -15.40 -1.87
N GLU A 127 -21.40 -15.97 -1.84
CA GLU A 127 -22.73 -15.34 -2.00
C GLU A 127 -22.84 -13.91 -1.41
N GLY A 128 -22.48 -12.89 -2.20
CA GLY A 128 -22.59 -11.47 -1.84
C GLY A 128 -21.38 -10.85 -1.12
N GLN A 129 -20.29 -11.57 -0.93
CA GLN A 129 -19.01 -11.08 -0.38
C GLN A 129 -17.87 -11.33 -1.37
N PRO A 130 -17.66 -10.42 -2.34
CA PRO A 130 -16.56 -10.54 -3.28
C PRO A 130 -15.21 -10.53 -2.57
N GLY A 131 -14.30 -11.40 -3.00
CA GLY A 131 -12.99 -11.48 -2.41
C GLY A 131 -12.00 -12.32 -3.20
N ILE A 132 -10.73 -12.12 -2.88
CA ILE A 132 -9.62 -12.82 -3.50
C ILE A 132 -8.51 -13.05 -2.48
N ARG A 133 -7.84 -14.19 -2.60
CA ARG A 133 -6.62 -14.50 -1.87
C ARG A 133 -5.43 -14.47 -2.82
N LEU A 134 -4.37 -13.81 -2.40
CA LEU A 134 -3.08 -13.81 -3.06
C LEU A 134 -2.06 -14.48 -2.15
N VAL A 135 -1.40 -15.52 -2.65
CA VAL A 135 -0.35 -16.24 -1.93
C VAL A 135 0.96 -16.00 -2.66
N SER A 136 1.83 -15.18 -2.06
CA SER A 136 3.18 -14.87 -2.54
C SER A 136 4.19 -15.79 -1.86
N ARG A 137 5.01 -16.47 -2.64
CA ARG A 137 6.07 -17.36 -2.16
C ARG A 137 7.42 -16.77 -2.54
N LEU A 138 8.22 -16.50 -1.51
CA LEU A 138 9.64 -16.21 -1.66
C LEU A 138 10.40 -17.54 -1.54
N PRO A 139 10.97 -18.07 -2.64
CA PRO A 139 11.70 -19.33 -2.60
C PRO A 139 12.92 -19.21 -1.68
N GLU A 140 13.33 -20.34 -1.09
CA GLU A 140 14.45 -20.35 -0.15
C GLU A 140 15.76 -19.98 -0.83
N TYR A 141 16.50 -19.08 -0.18
CA TYR A 141 17.88 -18.74 -0.53
C TYR A 141 18.65 -18.34 0.74
N HIS A 142 19.75 -19.04 1.02
CA HIS A 142 20.60 -18.83 2.22
C HIS A 142 19.84 -18.89 3.55
N GLY A 143 18.86 -19.79 3.65
CA GLY A 143 18.04 -20.02 4.83
C GLY A 143 16.90 -19.01 5.02
N LEU A 144 16.72 -18.05 4.11
CA LEU A 144 15.62 -17.09 4.14
C LEU A 144 14.52 -17.56 3.17
N SER A 145 13.29 -17.66 3.66
CA SER A 145 12.11 -18.00 2.86
C SER A 145 10.85 -17.52 3.58
N CYS A 146 9.85 -17.06 2.84
CA CYS A 146 8.60 -16.60 3.42
C CYS A 146 7.42 -16.91 2.49
N VAL A 147 6.28 -17.25 3.09
CA VAL A 147 4.99 -17.25 2.43
C VAL A 147 4.19 -16.07 2.98
N SER A 148 3.78 -15.17 2.09
CA SER A 148 2.86 -14.08 2.41
C SER A 148 1.48 -14.41 1.84
N THR A 149 0.45 -14.36 2.68
CA THR A 149 -0.94 -14.52 2.27
C THR A 149 -1.66 -13.20 2.48
N ARG A 150 -2.21 -12.64 1.39
CA ARG A 150 -3.03 -11.43 1.42
C ARG A 150 -4.45 -11.77 0.98
N THR A 151 -5.43 -11.52 1.83
CA THR A 151 -6.84 -11.70 1.52
C THR A 151 -7.51 -10.35 1.41
N VAL A 152 -8.15 -10.07 0.27
CA VAL A 152 -8.87 -8.83 0.00
C VAL A 152 -10.36 -9.15 -0.16
N ARG A 153 -11.22 -8.44 0.59
CA ARG A 153 -12.68 -8.67 0.60
C ARG A 153 -13.46 -7.37 0.61
N LEU A 154 -14.65 -7.39 0.02
CA LEU A 154 -15.61 -6.29 0.07
C LEU A 154 -16.80 -6.63 0.96
N ALA A 155 -17.05 -5.79 1.98
CA ALA A 155 -18.18 -5.93 2.89
C ALA A 155 -18.93 -4.59 3.00
N GLY A 156 -20.05 -4.44 2.29
CA GLY A 156 -20.77 -3.17 2.20
C GLY A 156 -19.87 -2.08 1.61
N ASN A 157 -19.63 -1.01 2.38
CA ASN A 157 -18.73 0.09 2.00
C ASN A 157 -17.28 -0.09 2.52
N ARG A 158 -16.91 -1.30 2.96
CA ARG A 158 -15.57 -1.60 3.46
C ARG A 158 -14.79 -2.44 2.45
N LEU A 159 -13.56 -2.01 2.19
CA LEU A 159 -12.50 -2.84 1.61
C LEU A 159 -11.65 -3.33 2.79
N ILE A 160 -11.57 -4.64 2.94
CA ILE A 160 -10.86 -5.29 4.04
C ILE A 160 -9.67 -6.04 3.45
N MET A 161 -8.49 -5.82 4.02
CA MET A 161 -7.25 -6.46 3.61
C MET A 161 -6.58 -7.08 4.83
N GLU A 162 -6.46 -8.40 4.82
CA GLU A 162 -5.80 -9.20 5.85
C GLU A 162 -4.48 -9.72 5.28
N ILE A 163 -3.40 -9.58 6.04
CA ILE A 163 -2.05 -9.96 5.63
C ILE A 163 -1.46 -10.89 6.69
N GLN A 164 -0.96 -12.03 6.25
CA GLN A 164 -0.25 -12.99 7.09
C GLN A 164 1.11 -13.28 6.48
N LEU A 165 2.16 -13.18 7.31
CA LEU A 165 3.52 -13.60 6.94
C LEU A 165 3.90 -14.86 7.71
N GLU A 166 4.32 -15.90 7.00
CA GLU A 166 4.87 -17.12 7.57
C GLU A 166 6.35 -17.21 7.18
N ASN A 167 7.24 -17.28 8.18
CA ASN A 167 8.64 -17.61 7.94
C ASN A 167 8.77 -19.11 7.70
N THR A 168 9.14 -19.48 6.47
CA THR A 168 9.34 -20.88 6.05
C THR A 168 10.83 -21.24 5.91
N GLY A 169 11.72 -20.30 6.24
CA GLY A 169 13.16 -20.48 6.26
C GLY A 169 13.70 -20.88 7.63
N SER A 170 15.02 -20.97 7.72
CA SER A 170 15.77 -21.23 8.97
C SER A 170 16.33 -19.96 9.61
N GLN A 171 16.40 -18.85 8.86
CA GLN A 171 16.88 -17.55 9.36
C GLN A 171 15.72 -16.70 9.87
N VAL A 172 16.01 -15.83 10.83
CA VAL A 172 15.06 -14.82 11.31
C VAL A 172 14.85 -13.77 10.22
N ILE A 173 13.59 -13.37 10.03
CA ILE A 173 13.21 -12.28 9.13
C ILE A 173 12.76 -11.11 10.01
N GLU A 174 13.56 -10.04 10.04
CA GLU A 174 13.22 -8.78 10.70
C GLU A 174 12.86 -7.74 9.63
N LEU A 175 11.66 -7.16 9.72
CA LEU A 175 11.16 -6.15 8.79
C LEU A 175 10.06 -5.29 9.42
N ASP A 176 9.78 -4.17 8.77
CA ASP A 176 8.58 -3.35 8.99
C ASP A 176 7.64 -3.44 7.78
N GLU A 177 6.34 -3.23 7.98
CA GLU A 177 5.43 -2.95 6.88
C GLU A 177 5.21 -1.43 6.78
N TYR A 178 5.19 -0.92 5.55
CA TYR A 178 4.77 0.44 5.25
C TYR A 178 3.58 0.44 4.29
N CYS A 179 2.41 0.77 4.83
CA CYS A 179 1.21 1.05 4.03
C CYS A 179 1.36 2.43 3.36
N HIS A 180 1.40 2.45 2.03
CA HIS A 180 1.81 3.60 1.23
C HIS A 180 0.70 3.99 0.24
N ASN A 181 -0.41 4.49 0.79
CA ASN A 181 -1.61 4.79 0.01
C ASN A 181 -1.56 6.18 -0.64
N PHE A 182 -2.02 6.26 -1.89
CA PHE A 182 -2.12 7.47 -2.72
C PHE A 182 -3.59 7.72 -3.11
N LEU A 183 -4.19 8.74 -2.48
CA LEU A 183 -5.62 8.98 -2.52
C LEU A 183 -5.96 10.30 -3.19
N SER A 184 -7.10 10.33 -3.87
CA SER A 184 -7.66 11.54 -4.42
C SER A 184 -9.18 11.49 -4.46
N LEU A 185 -9.84 12.22 -3.57
CA LEU A 185 -11.31 12.12 -3.42
C LEU A 185 -12.06 12.96 -4.47
N ASP A 186 -11.41 13.88 -5.22
CA ASP A 186 -12.11 14.86 -6.09
C ASP A 186 -11.64 14.73 -7.55
N ARG A 187 -11.42 13.47 -8.00
CA ARG A 187 -10.66 13.14 -9.21
C ARG A 187 -9.17 13.43 -9.02
N ILE A 188 -8.36 13.02 -9.98
CA ILE A 188 -6.90 13.09 -9.92
C ILE A 188 -6.41 14.53 -9.69
N GLY A 189 -5.59 14.72 -8.66
CA GLY A 189 -4.91 16.00 -8.36
C GLY A 189 -5.44 16.79 -7.18
N ASN A 190 -6.38 16.23 -6.39
CA ASN A 190 -6.88 16.81 -5.14
C ASN A 190 -7.17 18.31 -5.23
N GLN A 191 -7.98 18.79 -6.18
CA GLN A 191 -8.15 20.24 -6.36
C GLN A 191 -9.15 20.90 -5.41
N GLY A 192 -9.87 20.12 -4.60
CA GLY A 192 -10.86 20.63 -3.64
C GLY A 192 -10.32 20.91 -2.25
N ASP A 193 -11.24 21.28 -1.36
CA ASP A 193 -11.00 21.49 0.07
C ASP A 193 -11.14 20.15 0.81
N TYR A 194 -10.21 19.90 1.74
CA TYR A 194 -10.19 18.66 2.52
C TYR A 194 -9.90 18.89 3.99
N ASP A 195 -10.57 18.10 4.81
CA ASP A 195 -10.28 17.95 6.22
C ASP A 195 -9.67 16.56 6.45
N LEU A 196 -8.45 16.52 6.98
CA LEU A 196 -7.84 15.31 7.52
C LEU A 196 -8.01 15.29 9.04
N ARG A 197 -8.80 14.35 9.54
CA ARG A 197 -9.03 14.12 10.96
C ARG A 197 -8.24 12.91 11.45
N LEU A 198 -7.48 13.09 12.52
CA LEU A 198 -6.71 12.03 13.17
C LEU A 198 -7.51 11.40 14.31
N GLY A 199 -7.46 10.08 14.45
CA GLY A 199 -8.18 9.37 15.51
C GLY A 199 -7.51 9.42 16.89
N PHE A 200 -6.26 9.83 16.95
CA PHE A 200 -5.41 9.84 18.13
C PHE A 200 -4.84 11.24 18.40
N ASP A 201 -4.45 11.53 19.65
CA ASP A 201 -3.54 12.66 19.88
C ASP A 201 -2.14 12.23 19.52
N TYR A 202 -1.39 13.14 18.90
CA TYR A 202 -0.06 12.87 18.42
C TYR A 202 0.97 13.69 19.18
N GLN A 203 2.19 13.15 19.24
CA GLN A 203 3.39 13.88 19.58
C GLN A 203 4.22 14.12 18.31
N GLY A 204 4.88 15.27 18.25
CA GLY A 204 5.79 15.60 17.15
C GLY A 204 5.59 17.02 16.63
N VAL A 205 6.40 17.36 15.62
CA VAL A 205 6.33 18.64 14.91
C VAL A 205 5.76 18.36 13.54
N ILE A 206 4.65 19.02 13.20
CA ILE A 206 4.16 19.06 11.83
C ILE A 206 5.12 19.99 11.06
N GLN A 207 5.73 19.46 10.01
CA GLN A 207 6.66 20.20 9.15
C GLN A 207 6.00 20.43 7.79
N PRO A 208 4.99 21.31 7.71
CA PRO A 208 4.31 21.53 6.47
C PRO A 208 5.30 22.13 5.46
N ARG A 209 5.43 21.52 4.28
CA ARG A 209 6.12 22.09 3.11
C ARG A 209 5.12 22.87 2.24
N GLY A 210 4.27 23.67 2.88
CA GLY A 210 3.19 24.41 2.23
C GLY A 210 2.26 24.99 3.28
N GLU A 211 1.10 25.43 2.83
CA GLU A 211 0.08 26.01 3.70
C GLU A 211 -0.93 24.91 4.09
N CYS A 212 -1.16 24.74 5.40
CA CYS A 212 -2.30 24.01 5.95
C CYS A 212 -2.67 24.62 7.31
N ALA A 213 -3.95 24.57 7.68
CA ALA A 213 -4.40 24.99 9.00
C ALA A 213 -4.52 23.77 9.92
N ILE A 214 -3.90 23.84 11.09
CA ILE A 214 -3.88 22.73 12.06
C ILE A 214 -4.59 23.18 13.33
N ASP A 215 -5.58 22.40 13.76
CA ASP A 215 -6.35 22.59 14.98
C ASP A 215 -6.52 21.25 15.71
N GLY A 216 -5.62 20.98 16.65
CA GLY A 216 -5.57 19.70 17.36
C GLY A 216 -5.44 18.51 16.41
N ARG A 217 -6.47 17.66 16.35
CA ARG A 217 -6.54 16.46 15.50
C ARG A 217 -7.03 16.74 14.07
N LEU A 218 -7.29 18.00 13.73
CA LEU A 218 -7.83 18.40 12.44
C LEU A 218 -6.79 19.18 11.64
N ILE A 219 -6.53 18.72 10.42
CA ILE A 219 -5.63 19.37 9.46
C ILE A 219 -6.48 19.74 8.25
N ARG A 220 -6.60 21.03 7.97
CA ARG A 220 -7.39 21.56 6.85
C ARG A 220 -6.48 21.97 5.70
N ARG A 221 -6.86 21.54 4.51
CA ARG A 221 -6.32 22.01 3.23
C ARG A 221 -7.42 22.72 2.46
N HIS A 222 -7.13 23.94 2.03
CA HIS A 222 -7.95 24.70 1.09
C HIS A 222 -7.38 24.59 -0.33
N ALA A 223 -8.25 24.69 -1.33
CA ALA A 223 -7.92 24.53 -2.74
C ALA A 223 -6.90 25.56 -3.27
N ASP A 224 -6.83 26.73 -2.64
CA ASP A 224 -5.89 27.80 -2.97
C ASP A 224 -4.49 27.59 -2.38
N MET A 225 -4.34 26.67 -1.42
CA MET A 225 -3.06 26.33 -0.80
C MET A 225 -2.15 25.63 -1.82
N LYS A 226 -0.91 26.12 -1.90
CA LYS A 226 0.13 25.59 -2.80
C LYS A 226 1.19 24.82 -2.02
N GLY A 227 1.78 23.84 -2.69
CA GLY A 227 2.82 22.98 -2.12
C GLY A 227 2.27 21.72 -1.47
N GLU A 228 3.17 20.79 -1.20
CA GLU A 228 2.88 19.54 -0.51
C GLU A 228 3.12 19.74 0.98
N PHE A 229 2.30 19.22 1.89
CA PHE A 229 2.68 19.17 3.29
C PHE A 229 3.05 17.74 3.70
N TYR A 230 3.97 17.63 4.65
CA TYR A 230 4.42 16.36 5.18
C TYR A 230 4.38 16.40 6.70
N PHE A 231 3.96 15.31 7.30
CA PHE A 231 4.11 15.08 8.73
C PHE A 231 4.41 13.61 8.99
N GLN A 232 5.18 13.38 10.04
CA GLN A 232 5.38 12.06 10.62
C GLN A 232 4.88 12.13 12.06
N LEU A 233 3.74 11.52 12.31
CA LEU A 233 3.07 11.59 13.60
C LEU A 233 3.26 10.28 14.36
N ARG A 234 3.41 10.39 15.67
CA ARG A 234 3.41 9.24 16.58
C ARG A 234 2.26 9.42 17.56
N PRO A 235 1.43 8.39 17.81
CA PRO A 235 0.45 8.44 18.88
C PRO A 235 1.08 8.80 20.21
N ALA A 236 0.41 9.64 21.00
CA ALA A 236 0.83 9.89 22.37
C ALA A 236 0.72 8.60 23.21
N ALA A 237 1.63 8.45 24.18
CA ALA A 237 1.64 7.27 25.04
C ALA A 237 0.38 7.19 25.93
N GLY A 238 -0.08 5.96 26.20
CA GLY A 238 -1.16 5.70 27.17
C GLY A 238 -2.57 6.00 26.66
N GLN A 239 -2.76 6.17 25.35
CA GLN A 239 -4.08 6.36 24.75
C GLN A 239 -4.74 5.02 24.41
N ALA A 240 -6.07 5.00 24.46
CA ALA A 240 -6.84 3.87 23.93
C ALA A 240 -6.65 3.78 22.41
N GLU A 241 -6.78 2.57 21.87
CA GLU A 241 -6.79 2.38 20.42
C GLU A 241 -7.95 3.19 19.80
N PRO A 242 -7.68 3.99 18.76
CA PRO A 242 -8.71 4.79 18.14
C PRO A 242 -9.60 3.94 17.23
N ASP A 243 -10.86 4.35 17.06
CA ASP A 243 -11.80 3.69 16.12
C ASP A 243 -11.34 3.77 14.65
N PHE A 244 -10.46 4.72 14.33
CA PHE A 244 -9.80 4.91 13.04
C PHE A 244 -8.44 5.58 13.23
N ILE A 245 -7.52 5.39 12.29
CA ILE A 245 -6.20 6.07 12.32
C ILE A 245 -6.36 7.48 11.77
N TRP A 246 -6.97 7.59 10.59
CA TRP A 246 -7.26 8.86 9.93
C TRP A 246 -8.59 8.81 9.18
N GLN A 247 -9.14 10.00 8.94
CA GLN A 247 -10.30 10.25 8.09
C GLN A 247 -10.02 11.42 7.17
N LEU A 248 -10.16 11.19 5.86
CA LEU A 248 -10.10 12.23 4.85
C LEU A 248 -11.53 12.57 4.43
N ILE A 249 -11.91 13.82 4.62
CA ILE A 249 -13.26 14.33 4.41
C ILE A 249 -13.20 15.36 3.29
N ARG A 250 -13.94 15.11 2.22
CA ARG A 250 -14.09 16.03 1.10
C ARG A 250 -15.13 17.10 1.43
N GLN A 251 -14.78 18.36 1.18
CA GLN A 251 -15.72 19.48 1.24
C GLN A 251 -16.21 19.82 -0.19
N PRO A 252 -17.46 20.24 -0.39
CA PRO A 252 -18.48 20.52 0.63
C PRO A 252 -19.44 19.35 0.92
N ASP A 253 -19.33 18.22 0.20
CA ASP A 253 -20.35 17.17 0.23
C ASP A 253 -20.19 16.15 1.37
N GLY A 254 -19.08 16.21 2.10
CA GLY A 254 -18.84 15.39 3.29
C GLY A 254 -18.55 13.93 2.97
N LEU A 255 -18.09 13.59 1.76
CA LEU A 255 -17.61 12.23 1.48
C LEU A 255 -16.42 11.93 2.41
N VAL A 256 -16.51 10.82 3.16
CA VAL A 256 -15.47 10.40 4.10
C VAL A 256 -14.83 9.10 3.63
N MET A 257 -13.51 9.09 3.58
CA MET A 257 -12.69 7.88 3.55
C MET A 257 -11.96 7.74 4.89
N SER A 258 -11.93 6.54 5.45
CA SER A 258 -11.29 6.26 6.74
C SER A 258 -10.45 5.01 6.66
N ASP A 259 -9.39 4.97 7.46
CA ASP A 259 -8.53 3.81 7.60
C ASP A 259 -8.50 3.30 9.04
N VAL A 260 -8.48 1.98 9.17
CA VAL A 260 -8.33 1.25 10.42
C VAL A 260 -7.31 0.15 10.14
N SER A 261 -6.20 0.16 10.85
CA SER A 261 -5.18 -0.88 10.75
C SER A 261 -4.85 -1.42 12.13
N ARG A 262 -4.62 -2.72 12.21
CA ARG A 262 -4.28 -3.44 13.45
C ARG A 262 -3.21 -4.46 13.13
N LEU A 263 -2.29 -4.66 14.07
CA LEU A 263 -1.35 -5.77 14.04
C LEU A 263 -1.83 -6.75 15.12
N GLU A 264 -2.16 -7.97 14.70
CA GLU A 264 -2.62 -9.06 15.58
C GLU A 264 -1.50 -10.07 15.86
#